data_AF-E2CQD4-F1
#
_entry.id   AF-E2CQD4-F1
#
_cell.length_a   1.000
_cell.length_b   1.000
_cell.length_c   1.000
_cell.angle_alpha   90.00
_cell.angle_beta   90.00
_cell.angle_gamma   90.00
#
_symmetry.space_group_name_H-M   'P 1'
#
loop_
_entity.id
_entity.type
_entity.pdbx_description
1 polymer ?
#
loop_
_entity_poly.entity_id
_entity_poly.type
_entity_poly.pdbx_seq_one_letter_code
_entity_poly.pdbx_strand_id
1 'polypeptide(L)'
;MSNSASEAASEITLFGEVRCHKTRFYQAALEERGLPYELAEVDKDEAAAERLTALTGDATKFPTFQIKGRKLRNPKLAELDKRLAREGLYDPGLQHDVKQQKFLKYMAPTDAFARYRLKNDQLVLDHMEIAGDLRGKGLGKSFAREVLQYLACQSWTVVLPCKFLQDIARENEIWQTTFILGD
;
A
#
# COMPACT_ATOMS: atom_id res chain seq x y z
N MET A 1 9.43 0.56 -43.17
CA MET A 1 8.40 -0.49 -43.00
C MET A 1 9.02 -1.52 -42.07
N SER A 2 8.65 -1.75 -40.83
CA SER A 2 7.45 -1.39 -40.07
C SER A 2 7.88 -1.49 -38.59
N ASN A 3 7.74 -0.41 -37.82
CA ASN A 3 8.09 -0.45 -36.39
C ASN A 3 6.84 -0.92 -35.64
N SER A 4 6.78 -2.22 -35.34
CA SER A 4 5.77 -2.82 -34.48
C SER A 4 6.14 -2.51 -33.02
N ALA A 5 5.90 -1.28 -32.58
CA ALA A 5 5.84 -0.99 -31.16
C ALA A 5 4.48 -1.49 -30.66
N SER A 6 4.46 -2.68 -30.07
CA SER A 6 3.40 -3.10 -29.18
C SER A 6 3.28 -2.06 -28.07
N GLU A 7 2.29 -1.16 -28.13
CA GLU A 7 1.87 -0.36 -26.97
C GLU A 7 1.49 -1.35 -25.86
N ALA A 8 2.36 -1.52 -24.88
CA ALA A 8 2.02 -2.28 -23.69
C ALA A 8 0.82 -1.59 -23.03
N ALA A 9 -0.33 -2.26 -23.02
CA ALA A 9 -1.51 -1.74 -22.33
C ALA A 9 -1.13 -1.42 -20.88
N SER A 10 -1.46 -0.22 -20.42
CA SER A 10 -1.14 0.16 -19.05
C SER A 10 -1.84 -0.79 -18.07
N GLU A 11 -1.15 -1.18 -17.00
CA GLU A 11 -1.71 -2.01 -15.93
C GLU A 11 -2.78 -1.25 -15.11
N ILE A 12 -2.88 0.06 -15.32
CA ILE A 12 -3.83 0.98 -14.67
C ILE A 12 -4.60 1.74 -15.74
N THR A 13 -5.92 1.57 -15.78
CA THR A 13 -6.83 2.43 -16.53
C THR A 13 -7.69 3.23 -15.55
N LEU A 14 -7.71 4.55 -15.69
CA LEU A 14 -8.64 5.45 -15.01
C LEU A 14 -9.74 5.87 -16.00
N PHE A 15 -10.94 5.35 -15.80
CA PHE A 15 -12.12 5.81 -16.52
C PHE A 15 -12.66 7.08 -15.87
N GLY A 16 -12.85 8.13 -16.66
CA GLY A 16 -13.42 9.39 -16.19
C GLY A 16 -13.43 10.46 -17.26
N GLU A 17 -13.69 11.69 -16.84
CA GLU A 17 -13.67 12.88 -17.70
C GLU A 17 -12.66 13.89 -17.16
N VAL A 18 -11.91 14.59 -18.02
CA VAL A 18 -10.95 15.62 -17.58
C VAL A 18 -11.62 16.79 -16.86
N ARG A 19 -12.87 17.12 -17.22
CA ARG A 19 -13.64 18.17 -16.53
C ARG A 19 -14.09 17.78 -15.12
N CYS A 20 -14.10 16.48 -14.79
CA CYS A 20 -14.54 15.99 -13.49
C CYS A 20 -13.44 16.20 -12.43
N HIS A 21 -13.78 16.90 -11.35
CA HIS A 21 -12.86 17.20 -10.25
C HIS A 21 -12.24 15.93 -9.64
N LYS A 22 -13.03 14.87 -9.45
CA LYS A 22 -12.53 13.62 -8.88
C LYS A 22 -11.60 12.86 -9.83
N THR A 23 -11.85 12.91 -11.14
CA THR A 23 -10.92 12.32 -12.12
C THR A 23 -9.58 13.04 -12.07
N ARG A 24 -9.57 14.38 -12.06
CA ARG A 24 -8.33 15.18 -11.95
C ARG A 24 -7.59 14.91 -10.65
N PHE A 25 -8.31 14.74 -9.55
CA PHE A 25 -7.73 14.33 -8.27
C PHE A 25 -6.98 13.01 -8.39
N TYR A 26 -7.55 12.01 -9.06
CA TYR A 26 -6.88 10.71 -9.26
C TYR A 26 -5.73 10.76 -10.27
N GLN A 27 -5.82 11.58 -11.32
CA GLN A 27 -4.70 11.84 -12.24
C GLN A 27 -3.48 12.37 -11.45
N ALA A 28 -3.68 13.43 -10.66
CA ALA A 28 -2.63 14.00 -9.82
C ALA A 28 -2.06 12.97 -8.82
N ALA A 29 -2.92 12.14 -8.22
CA ALA A 29 -2.48 11.10 -7.30
C ALA A 29 -1.59 10.04 -7.99
N LEU A 30 -1.91 9.64 -9.23
CA LEU A 30 -1.09 8.70 -10.00
C LEU A 30 0.23 9.35 -10.45
N GLU A 31 0.19 10.61 -10.88
CA GLU A 31 1.35 11.38 -11.30
C GLU A 31 2.35 11.60 -10.16
N GLU A 32 1.87 11.96 -8.97
CA GLU A 32 2.70 12.09 -7.75
C GLU A 32 3.43 10.78 -7.40
N ARG A 33 2.83 9.63 -7.74
CA ARG A 33 3.40 8.30 -7.53
C ARG A 33 4.31 7.84 -8.68
N GLY A 34 4.40 8.62 -9.76
CA GLY A 34 5.14 8.26 -10.97
C GLY A 34 4.57 7.05 -11.71
N LEU A 35 3.27 6.76 -11.56
CA LEU A 35 2.65 5.57 -12.13
C LEU A 35 2.12 5.86 -13.53
N PRO A 36 2.54 5.09 -14.57
CA PRO A 36 1.94 5.21 -15.89
C PRO A 36 0.51 4.69 -15.85
N TYR A 37 -0.40 5.39 -16.52
CA TYR A 37 -1.81 5.02 -16.59
C TYR A 37 -2.43 5.44 -17.93
N GLU A 38 -3.49 4.73 -18.31
CA GLU A 38 -4.40 5.15 -19.37
C GLU A 38 -5.51 6.01 -18.78
N LEU A 39 -5.72 7.22 -19.29
CA LEU A 39 -6.93 7.99 -19.02
C LEU A 39 -7.98 7.68 -20.10
N ALA A 40 -8.96 6.86 -19.74
CA ALA A 40 -10.07 6.51 -20.63
C ALA A 40 -11.18 7.57 -20.51
N GLU A 41 -11.16 8.58 -21.40
CA GLU A 41 -12.08 9.72 -21.41
C GLU A 41 -13.48 9.35 -21.92
N VAL A 42 -14.39 9.00 -21.00
CA VAL A 42 -15.70 8.43 -21.33
C VAL A 42 -16.67 9.40 -22.02
N ASP A 43 -16.41 10.70 -21.95
CA ASP A 43 -17.19 11.74 -22.64
C ASP A 43 -16.71 12.02 -24.07
N LYS A 44 -15.50 11.56 -24.41
CA LYS A 44 -14.86 11.81 -25.72
C LYS A 44 -14.62 10.55 -26.54
N ASP A 45 -14.55 9.40 -25.88
CA ASP A 45 -14.29 8.11 -26.50
C ASP A 45 -15.42 7.12 -26.20
N GLU A 46 -16.19 6.78 -27.23
CA GLU A 46 -17.28 5.81 -27.16
C GLU A 46 -16.79 4.42 -26.73
N ALA A 47 -15.59 4.01 -27.17
CA ALA A 47 -15.00 2.73 -26.75
C ALA A 47 -14.64 2.74 -25.25
N ALA A 48 -14.20 3.88 -24.70
CA ALA A 48 -14.01 4.04 -23.26
C ALA A 48 -15.34 3.92 -22.49
N ALA A 49 -16.42 4.54 -22.99
CA ALA A 49 -17.74 4.45 -22.39
C ALA A 49 -18.31 3.02 -22.43
N GLU A 50 -18.12 2.29 -23.54
CA GLU A 50 -18.49 0.89 -23.68
C GLU A 50 -17.72 0.00 -22.70
N ARG A 51 -16.39 0.14 -22.62
CA ARG A 51 -15.56 -0.60 -21.65
C ARG A 51 -16.00 -0.34 -20.21
N LEU A 52 -16.30 0.92 -19.86
CA LEU A 52 -16.80 1.24 -18.53
C LEU A 52 -18.19 0.65 -18.26
N THR A 53 -19.07 0.66 -19.27
CA THR A 53 -20.39 0.04 -19.19
C THR A 53 -20.27 -1.47 -18.99
N ALA A 54 -19.40 -2.16 -19.71
CA ALA A 54 -19.13 -3.57 -19.50
C ALA A 54 -18.60 -3.86 -18.08
N LEU A 55 -17.78 -2.97 -17.53
CA LEU A 55 -17.16 -3.13 -16.20
C LEU A 55 -18.12 -2.83 -15.03
N THR A 56 -19.07 -1.91 -15.21
CA THR A 56 -19.88 -1.33 -14.12
C THR A 56 -21.39 -1.39 -14.34
N GLY A 57 -21.82 -1.78 -15.53
CA GLY A 57 -23.19 -1.75 -16.03
C GLY A 57 -23.65 -0.37 -16.52
N ASP A 58 -22.84 0.69 -16.38
CA ASP A 58 -23.24 2.07 -16.70
C ASP A 58 -22.02 3.00 -16.86
N ALA A 59 -21.86 3.66 -18.01
CA ALA A 59 -20.79 4.61 -18.30
C ALA A 59 -20.76 5.82 -17.35
N THR A 60 -21.84 6.15 -16.64
CA THR A 60 -21.86 7.27 -15.68
C THR A 60 -21.18 6.95 -14.36
N LYS A 61 -20.75 5.71 -14.11
CA LYS A 61 -20.14 5.27 -12.84
C LYS A 61 -18.66 5.63 -12.72
N PHE A 62 -18.21 6.72 -13.32
CA PHE A 62 -16.87 7.26 -13.16
C PHE A 62 -16.75 8.17 -11.91
N PRO A 63 -15.53 8.45 -11.41
CA PRO A 63 -14.27 7.80 -11.78
C PRO A 63 -14.20 6.35 -11.30
N THR A 64 -13.73 5.47 -12.18
CA THR A 64 -13.52 4.05 -11.87
C THR A 64 -12.15 3.64 -12.38
N PHE A 65 -11.41 2.91 -11.56
CA PHE A 65 -10.18 2.27 -11.99
C PHE A 65 -10.44 0.85 -12.47
N GLN A 66 -9.65 0.41 -13.43
CA GLN A 66 -9.34 -0.98 -13.68
C GLN A 66 -7.83 -1.16 -13.47
N ILE A 67 -7.46 -1.95 -12.46
CA ILE A 67 -6.06 -2.22 -12.11
C ILE A 67 -5.84 -3.71 -12.29
N LYS A 68 -4.90 -4.12 -13.15
CA LYS A 68 -4.67 -5.54 -13.52
C LYS A 68 -5.97 -6.30 -13.76
N GLY A 69 -6.88 -5.70 -14.53
CA GLY A 69 -8.17 -6.27 -14.89
C GLY A 69 -9.27 -6.19 -13.82
N ARG A 70 -8.99 -5.85 -12.55
CA ARG A 70 -10.05 -5.75 -11.52
C ARG A 70 -10.49 -4.31 -11.26
N LYS A 71 -11.82 -4.14 -11.23
CA LYS A 71 -12.53 -2.89 -10.93
C LYS A 71 -12.23 -2.35 -9.52
N LEU A 72 -12.07 -1.04 -9.42
CA LEU A 72 -12.07 -0.28 -8.15
C LEU A 72 -12.74 1.09 -8.38
N ARG A 73 -13.98 1.24 -7.90
CA ARG A 73 -14.80 2.44 -8.16
C ARG A 73 -14.59 3.50 -7.07
N ASN A 74 -14.23 4.72 -7.48
CA ASN A 74 -14.10 5.91 -6.62
C ASN A 74 -13.54 5.62 -5.20
N PRO A 75 -12.36 4.99 -5.08
CA PRO A 75 -11.80 4.55 -3.81
C PRO A 75 -11.27 5.72 -2.96
N LYS A 76 -11.15 5.52 -1.64
CA LYS A 76 -10.27 6.42 -0.85
C LYS A 76 -8.81 6.24 -1.29
N LEU A 77 -7.94 7.24 -1.10
CA LEU A 77 -6.52 7.11 -1.47
C LEU A 77 -5.85 5.91 -0.78
N ALA A 78 -6.11 5.68 0.51
CA ALA A 78 -5.59 4.52 1.21
C ALA A 78 -6.03 3.17 0.59
N GLU A 79 -7.25 3.10 0.03
CA GLU A 79 -7.74 1.90 -0.66
C GLU A 79 -7.09 1.74 -2.03
N LEU A 80 -6.83 2.85 -2.73
CA LEU A 80 -6.08 2.86 -3.99
C LEU A 80 -4.64 2.39 -3.76
N ASP A 81 -3.94 2.97 -2.78
CA ASP A 81 -2.56 2.62 -2.41
C ASP A 81 -2.46 1.15 -2.01
N LYS A 82 -3.40 0.68 -1.18
CA LYS A 82 -3.50 -0.73 -0.82
C LYS A 82 -3.70 -1.62 -2.03
N ARG A 83 -4.53 -1.22 -2.99
CA ARG A 83 -4.74 -2.00 -4.20
C ARG A 83 -3.48 -2.05 -5.05
N LEU A 84 -2.86 -0.90 -5.32
CA LEU A 84 -1.65 -0.80 -6.12
C LEU A 84 -0.50 -1.62 -5.51
N ALA A 85 -0.34 -1.57 -4.18
CA ALA A 85 0.67 -2.36 -3.46
C ALA A 85 0.46 -3.86 -3.57
N ARG A 86 -0.78 -4.33 -3.43
CA ARG A 86 -1.11 -5.76 -3.59
C ARG A 86 -0.90 -6.26 -5.02
N GLU A 87 -0.96 -5.37 -6.01
CA GLU A 87 -0.68 -5.68 -7.41
C GLU A 87 0.80 -5.51 -7.78
N GLY A 88 1.65 -5.09 -6.83
CA GLY A 88 3.08 -4.88 -7.04
C GLY A 88 3.42 -3.64 -7.86
N LEU A 89 2.49 -2.67 -7.95
CA LEU A 89 2.63 -1.47 -8.79
C LEU A 89 3.22 -0.28 -8.02
N TYR A 90 3.05 -0.25 -6.70
CA TYR A 90 3.42 0.89 -5.86
C TYR A 90 3.70 0.44 -4.44
N ASP A 91 4.73 0.97 -3.78
CA ASP A 91 4.95 0.76 -2.34
C ASP A 91 4.62 2.06 -1.59
N PRO A 92 3.49 2.16 -0.88
CA PRO A 92 3.16 3.32 -0.07
C PRO A 92 4.00 3.41 1.21
N GLY A 93 4.89 2.45 1.45
CA GLY A 93 5.70 2.34 2.65
C GLY A 93 4.91 1.86 3.86
N LEU A 94 5.49 2.05 5.03
CA LEU A 94 4.90 1.64 6.30
C LEU A 94 3.64 2.46 6.61
N GLN A 95 2.52 1.78 6.81
CA GLN A 95 1.26 2.41 7.21
C GLN A 95 1.04 2.27 8.71
N HIS A 96 0.53 3.30 9.36
CA HIS A 96 0.24 3.28 10.79
C HIS A 96 -1.27 3.44 11.06
N ASP A 97 -1.94 2.33 11.39
CA ASP A 97 -3.34 2.31 11.81
C ASP A 97 -3.42 2.47 13.33
N VAL A 98 -3.45 3.73 13.77
CA VAL A 98 -3.54 4.11 15.19
C VAL A 98 -4.81 3.55 15.85
N LYS A 99 -5.93 3.48 15.11
CA LYS A 99 -7.21 3.02 15.64
C LYS A 99 -7.16 1.53 15.98
N GLN A 100 -6.50 0.73 15.14
CA GLN A 100 -6.30 -0.69 15.39
C GLN A 100 -5.01 -1.02 16.13
N GLN A 101 -4.19 0.00 16.45
CA GLN A 101 -2.88 -0.15 17.06
C GLN A 101 -1.98 -1.11 16.28
N LYS A 102 -1.86 -0.86 14.97
CA LYS A 102 -1.08 -1.69 14.05
C LYS A 102 -0.23 -0.86 13.11
N PHE A 103 0.97 -1.36 12.84
CA PHE A 103 1.71 -1.03 11.62
C PHE A 103 1.38 -2.05 10.54
N LEU A 104 1.27 -1.61 9.29
CA LEU A 104 0.90 -2.44 8.16
C LEU A 104 1.88 -2.22 7.01
N LYS A 105 2.15 -3.30 6.28
CA LYS A 105 2.72 -3.23 4.92
C LYS A 105 1.74 -3.92 3.97
N TYR A 106 1.21 -3.15 3.03
CA TYR A 106 0.25 -3.67 2.06
C TYR A 106 0.97 -4.58 1.07
N MET A 107 0.52 -5.82 0.98
CA MET A 107 1.15 -6.83 0.13
C MET A 107 0.19 -8.00 -0.12
N ALA A 108 0.45 -8.76 -1.18
CA ALA A 108 -0.24 -10.01 -1.46
C ALA A 108 0.53 -11.22 -0.88
N PRO A 109 -0.15 -12.33 -0.53
CA PRO A 109 -1.61 -12.52 -0.57
C PRO A 109 -2.33 -11.87 0.61
N THR A 110 -1.64 -11.60 1.72
CA THR A 110 -2.16 -10.93 2.90
C THR A 110 -1.19 -9.84 3.35
N ASP A 111 -1.73 -8.73 3.87
CA ASP A 111 -0.92 -7.63 4.39
C ASP A 111 -0.08 -8.12 5.58
N ALA A 112 1.18 -7.69 5.65
CA ALA A 112 1.97 -7.87 6.87
C ALA A 112 1.51 -6.87 7.93
N PHE A 113 1.52 -7.27 9.20
CA PHE A 113 1.16 -6.37 10.28
C PHE A 113 2.01 -6.58 11.54
N ALA A 114 2.23 -5.50 12.27
CA ALA A 114 2.83 -5.49 13.60
C ALA A 114 1.84 -4.82 14.55
N ARG A 115 1.35 -5.55 15.55
CA ARG A 115 0.41 -5.05 16.54
C ARG A 115 1.17 -4.54 17.76
N TYR A 116 0.66 -3.45 18.33
CA TYR A 116 1.13 -2.95 19.60
C TYR A 116 -0.03 -2.71 20.56
N ARG A 117 0.29 -2.55 21.83
CA ARG A 117 -0.62 -2.05 22.86
C ARG A 117 0.05 -0.95 23.66
N LEU A 118 -0.74 -0.01 24.13
CA LEU A 118 -0.27 1.01 25.06
C LEU A 118 -0.47 0.51 26.50
N LYS A 119 0.60 0.52 27.31
CA LYS A 119 0.57 0.11 28.71
C LYS A 119 1.54 0.99 29.51
N ASN A 120 1.07 1.63 30.58
CA ASN A 120 1.90 2.48 31.45
C ASN A 120 2.72 3.52 30.66
N ASP A 121 2.08 4.21 29.70
CA ASP A 121 2.71 5.17 28.79
C ASP A 121 3.83 4.60 27.89
N GLN A 122 3.88 3.28 27.75
CA GLN A 122 4.80 2.57 26.87
C GLN A 122 4.06 1.92 25.70
N LEU A 123 4.70 1.90 24.54
CA LEU A 123 4.26 1.12 23.38
C LEU A 123 4.90 -0.27 23.47
N VAL A 124 4.08 -1.29 23.67
CA VAL A 124 4.51 -2.69 23.71
C VAL A 124 4.20 -3.34 22.37
N LEU A 125 5.24 -3.69 21.61
CA LEU A 125 5.10 -4.35 20.30
C LEU A 125 4.95 -5.86 20.50
N ASP A 126 3.72 -6.38 20.42
CA ASP A 126 3.38 -7.69 20.98
C ASP A 126 3.36 -8.83 19.95
N HIS A 127 2.97 -8.56 18.71
CA HIS A 127 2.88 -9.58 17.68
C HIS A 127 3.18 -9.04 16.29
N MET A 128 3.85 -9.85 15.47
CA MET A 128 4.09 -9.57 14.06
C MET A 128 3.72 -10.76 13.21
N GLU A 129 3.14 -10.48 12.04
CA GLU A 129 2.70 -11.53 11.13
C GLU A 129 2.93 -11.15 9.67
N ILE A 130 3.32 -12.16 8.90
CA ILE A 130 3.37 -12.16 7.45
C ILE A 130 2.67 -13.42 6.94
N ALA A 131 2.24 -13.42 5.69
CA ALA A 131 1.67 -14.59 5.04
C ALA A 131 2.60 -15.82 5.16
N GLY A 132 2.03 -16.99 5.46
CA GLY A 132 2.81 -18.20 5.75
C GLY A 132 3.67 -18.69 4.58
N ASP A 133 3.16 -18.54 3.36
CA ASP A 133 3.81 -18.84 2.07
C ASP A 133 4.97 -17.88 1.72
N LEU A 134 5.12 -16.81 2.49
CA LEU A 134 6.20 -15.83 2.37
C LEU A 134 7.29 -15.98 3.45
N ARG A 135 7.13 -16.94 4.38
CA ARG A 135 8.15 -17.24 5.39
C ARG A 135 9.44 -17.76 4.73
N GLY A 136 10.57 -17.51 5.40
CA GLY A 136 11.90 -17.90 4.90
C GLY A 136 12.48 -16.98 3.81
N LYS A 137 11.71 -16.02 3.29
CA LYS A 137 12.15 -15.08 2.23
C LYS A 137 12.74 -13.77 2.75
N GLY A 138 12.97 -13.66 4.06
CA GLY A 138 13.48 -12.44 4.71
C GLY A 138 12.48 -11.28 4.85
N LEU A 139 11.28 -11.39 4.28
CA LEU A 139 10.26 -10.33 4.30
C LEU A 139 9.83 -9.91 5.70
N GLY A 140 9.68 -10.86 6.63
CA GLY A 140 9.34 -10.57 8.03
C GLY A 140 10.44 -9.76 8.73
N LYS A 141 11.70 -10.05 8.41
CA LYS A 141 12.85 -9.31 8.95
C LYS A 141 12.92 -7.89 8.37
N SER A 142 12.68 -7.73 7.06
CA SER A 142 12.61 -6.41 6.41
C SER A 142 11.50 -5.56 7.04
N PHE A 143 10.30 -6.12 7.15
CA PHE A 143 9.15 -5.43 7.74
C PHE A 143 9.38 -5.06 9.21
N ALA A 144 9.98 -5.95 10.00
CA ALA A 144 10.37 -5.64 11.37
C ALA A 144 11.38 -4.48 11.44
N ARG A 145 12.38 -4.43 10.56
CA ARG A 145 13.32 -3.30 10.50
C ARG A 145 12.64 -1.99 10.13
N GLU A 146 11.69 -2.01 9.20
CA GLU A 146 10.91 -0.81 8.84
C GLU A 146 10.11 -0.29 10.05
N VAL A 147 9.46 -1.18 10.80
CA VAL A 147 8.72 -0.82 12.02
C VAL A 147 9.66 -0.27 13.10
N LEU A 148 10.78 -0.95 13.37
CA LEU A 148 11.75 -0.50 14.38
C LEU A 148 12.39 0.84 13.98
N GLN A 149 12.75 1.03 12.71
CA GLN A 149 13.27 2.30 12.22
C GLN A 149 12.26 3.43 12.42
N TYR A 150 10.98 3.20 12.09
CA TYR A 150 9.93 4.18 12.31
C TYR A 150 9.80 4.54 13.79
N LEU A 151 9.74 3.53 14.66
CA LEU A 151 9.61 3.69 16.11
C LEU A 151 10.81 4.39 16.75
N ALA A 152 12.02 4.14 16.27
CA ALA A 152 13.24 4.80 16.76
C ALA A 152 13.25 6.32 16.50
N CYS A 153 12.48 6.79 15.52
CA CYS A 153 12.32 8.22 15.23
C CYS A 153 11.15 8.86 16.00
N GLN A 154 10.40 8.10 16.81
CA GLN A 154 9.29 8.62 17.62
C GLN A 154 9.70 8.88 19.06
N SER A 155 8.93 9.70 19.76
CA SER A 155 9.13 9.99 21.18
C SER A 155 8.48 8.96 22.12
N TRP A 156 8.21 7.74 21.65
CA TRP A 156 7.59 6.70 22.47
C TRP A 156 8.64 5.90 23.22
N THR A 157 8.33 5.54 24.46
CA THR A 157 9.05 4.48 25.17
C THR A 157 8.56 3.14 24.65
N VAL A 158 9.40 2.41 23.91
CA VAL A 158 9.01 1.17 23.23
C VAL A 158 9.60 -0.04 23.95
N VAL A 159 8.75 -1.05 24.18
CA VAL A 159 9.11 -2.34 24.77
C VAL A 159 8.98 -3.45 23.73
N LEU A 160 10.02 -4.27 23.59
CA LEU A 160 10.10 -5.41 22.69
C LEU A 160 10.14 -6.74 23.47
N PRO A 161 8.98 -7.32 23.82
CA PRO A 161 8.92 -8.60 24.54
C PRO A 161 9.25 -9.81 23.65
N CYS A 162 9.07 -9.71 22.33
CA CYS A 162 9.29 -10.83 21.42
C CYS A 162 10.78 -11.01 21.11
N LYS A 163 11.33 -12.21 21.37
CA LYS A 163 12.74 -12.54 21.09
C LYS A 163 13.16 -12.27 19.65
N PHE A 164 12.30 -12.57 18.67
CA PHE A 164 12.56 -12.27 17.25
C PHE A 164 12.82 -10.77 17.01
N LEU A 165 11.99 -9.90 17.60
CA LEU A 165 12.15 -8.45 17.49
C LEU A 165 13.40 -7.96 18.21
N GLN A 166 13.69 -8.52 19.38
CA GLN A 166 14.91 -8.18 20.11
C GLN A 166 16.17 -8.58 19.34
N ASP A 167 16.18 -9.75 18.68
CA ASP A 167 17.33 -10.21 17.90
C ASP A 167 17.58 -9.26 16.71
N ILE A 168 16.53 -8.77 16.06
CA ILE A 168 16.66 -7.74 15.03
C ILE A 168 17.12 -6.41 15.62
N ALA A 169 16.60 -6.00 16.78
CA ALA A 169 17.02 -4.78 17.46
C ALA A 169 18.52 -4.81 17.79
N ARG A 170 19.06 -5.98 18.18
CA ARG A 170 20.48 -6.19 18.50
C ARG A 170 21.41 -6.07 17.30
N GLU A 171 20.90 -6.11 16.07
CA GLU A 171 21.71 -5.87 14.86
C GLU A 171 22.08 -4.39 14.68
N ASN A 172 21.51 -3.48 15.47
CA ASN A 172 21.75 -2.05 15.40
C ASN A 172 22.05 -1.48 16.80
N GLU A 173 23.24 -0.93 17.00
CA GLU A 173 23.69 -0.39 18.29
C GLU A 173 22.79 0.73 18.83
N ILE A 174 22.24 1.57 17.95
CA ILE A 174 21.30 2.63 18.34
C ILE A 174 20.02 2.00 18.90
N TRP A 175 19.46 1.00 18.21
CA TRP A 175 18.22 0.34 18.63
C TRP A 175 18.36 -0.40 19.96
N GLN A 176 19.53 -0.95 20.27
CA GLN A 176 19.81 -1.57 21.57
C GLN A 176 19.67 -0.60 22.75
N THR A 177 19.93 0.69 22.52
CA THR A 177 19.80 1.73 23.56
C THR A 177 18.48 2.49 23.47
N THR A 178 17.79 2.43 22.33
CA THR A 178 16.50 3.10 22.11
C THR A 178 15.32 2.28 22.66
N PHE A 179 15.41 0.95 22.58
CA PHE A 179 14.29 0.07 22.95
C PHE A 179 14.54 -0.69 24.25
N ILE A 180 13.47 -0.87 25.03
CA ILE A 180 13.48 -1.74 26.20
C ILE A 180 13.31 -3.18 25.69
N LEU A 181 14.40 -3.93 25.66
CA LEU A 181 14.38 -5.36 25.33
C LEU A 181 13.88 -6.14 26.54
N GLY A 182 12.87 -6.98 26.37
CA GLY A 182 12.40 -7.86 27.44
C GLY A 182 13.45 -8.90 27.84
N ASP A 183 13.37 -9.35 29.10
CA ASP A 183 14.16 -10.48 29.62
C ASP A 183 13.86 -11.80 28.89
#